data_AF-D3YXN4-F1
#
_entry.id   AF-D3YXN4-F1
#
_cell.length_a   1.000
_cell.length_b   1.000
_cell.length_c   1.000
_cell.angle_alpha   90.00
_cell.angle_beta   90.00
_cell.angle_gamma   90.00
#
_symmetry.space_group_name_H-M   'P 1'
#
loop_
_entity.id
_entity.type
_entity.pdbx_description
1 polymer ?
#
loop_
_entity_poly.entity_id
_entity_poly.type
_entity_poly.pdbx_seq_one_letter_code
_entity_poly.pdbx_strand_id
1 'polypeptide(L)'
;MSSEVETSEGVDESEKNSMAPEKENHTKMADLSELLKEGTKEAHDRAENTQFVKDFLKGNIKKELFKLATTALYFTYSALEEEMDRNKDHPAF
;
A
#
# COMPACT_ATOMS: atom_id res chain seq x y z
N MET A 1 -62.82 1.06 -48.34
CA MET A 1 -61.48 0.74 -47.84
C MET A 1 -60.78 2.08 -47.71
N SER A 2 -60.99 2.77 -46.58
CA SER A 2 -60.05 2.82 -45.44
C SER A 2 -58.78 3.53 -45.89
N SER A 3 -58.47 4.75 -45.43
CA SER A 3 -58.19 5.06 -44.03
C SER A 3 -58.29 6.56 -43.73
N GLU A 4 -58.48 6.83 -42.44
CA GLU A 4 -58.91 8.07 -41.81
C GLU A 4 -57.82 9.15 -41.71
N VAL A 5 -58.33 10.38 -41.55
CA VAL A 5 -57.65 11.60 -41.12
C VAL A 5 -57.38 11.49 -39.61
N GLU A 6 -56.15 11.75 -39.16
CA GLU A 6 -55.92 12.39 -37.86
C GLU A 6 -54.72 13.35 -37.93
N THR A 7 -54.98 14.57 -37.47
CA THR A 7 -54.06 15.67 -37.23
C THR A 7 -53.48 15.57 -35.81
N SER A 8 -52.22 15.99 -35.59
CA SER A 8 -51.90 17.09 -34.66
C SER A 8 -50.40 17.27 -34.46
N GLU A 9 -50.05 18.53 -34.29
CA GLU A 9 -48.73 19.09 -34.09
C GLU A 9 -48.18 18.81 -32.68
N GLY A 10 -46.84 18.83 -32.55
CA GLY A 10 -46.24 19.62 -31.48
C GLY A 10 -45.49 18.89 -30.36
N VAL A 11 -44.24 19.34 -30.21
CA VAL A 11 -43.49 19.60 -28.96
C VAL A 11 -42.56 18.49 -28.44
N ASP A 12 -41.28 18.76 -28.70
CA ASP A 12 -40.08 18.47 -27.92
C ASP A 12 -40.31 18.48 -26.40
N GLU A 13 -40.06 17.36 -25.71
CA GLU A 13 -39.45 17.41 -24.39
C GLU A 13 -38.44 16.28 -24.21
N SER A 14 -37.20 16.73 -24.06
CA SER A 14 -36.07 16.04 -23.49
C SER A 14 -36.37 15.42 -22.13
N GLU A 15 -36.50 14.09 -22.07
CA GLU A 15 -36.24 13.33 -20.84
C GLU A 15 -34.85 12.71 -20.90
N LYS A 16 -33.92 13.49 -20.38
CA LYS A 16 -32.54 13.13 -20.07
C LYS A 16 -32.58 12.01 -19.01
N ASN A 17 -32.59 10.74 -19.44
CA ASN A 17 -32.35 9.62 -18.55
C ASN A 17 -30.89 9.64 -18.11
N SER A 18 -30.61 10.43 -17.08
CA SER A 18 -29.33 10.45 -16.37
C SER A 18 -29.20 9.17 -15.55
N MET A 19 -28.76 8.10 -16.18
CA MET A 19 -28.13 6.99 -15.46
C MET A 19 -26.77 7.50 -14.98
N ALA A 20 -26.75 8.02 -13.75
CA ALA A 20 -25.49 8.32 -13.08
C ALA A 20 -24.63 7.06 -13.11
N PRO A 21 -23.34 7.12 -13.45
CA PRO A 21 -22.48 6.00 -13.20
C PRO A 21 -22.50 5.83 -11.68
N GLU A 22 -23.06 4.72 -11.21
CA GLU A 22 -22.82 4.28 -9.85
C GLU A 22 -21.31 4.30 -9.69
N LYS A 23 -20.83 5.26 -8.89
CA LYS A 23 -19.46 5.21 -8.40
C LYS A 23 -19.46 3.98 -7.52
N GLU A 24 -19.14 2.83 -8.13
CA GLU A 24 -18.64 1.69 -7.39
C GLU A 24 -17.51 2.25 -6.54
N ASN A 25 -17.83 2.49 -5.27
CA ASN A 25 -16.85 2.77 -4.25
C ASN A 25 -16.17 1.43 -3.97
N HIS A 26 -15.45 0.91 -4.97
CA HIS A 26 -14.32 0.06 -4.73
C HIS A 26 -13.39 0.92 -3.92
N THR A 27 -13.58 0.86 -2.60
CA THR A 27 -12.55 1.16 -1.63
C THR A 27 -11.39 0.31 -2.11
N LYS A 28 -10.44 0.91 -2.85
CA LYS A 28 -9.23 0.21 -3.24
C LYS A 28 -8.65 -0.27 -1.93
N MET A 29 -8.77 -1.56 -1.65
CA MET A 29 -8.10 -2.15 -0.52
C MET A 29 -6.63 -1.84 -0.77
N ALA A 30 -6.03 -1.04 0.11
CA ALA A 30 -4.67 -0.59 -0.06
C ALA A 30 -3.76 -1.81 -0.18
N ASP A 31 -2.78 -1.74 -1.08
CA ASP A 31 -1.85 -2.85 -1.28
C ASP A 31 -1.13 -3.15 0.04
N LEU A 32 -0.75 -4.41 0.27
CA LEU A 32 -0.06 -4.80 1.51
C LEU A 32 1.18 -3.94 1.78
N SER A 33 1.91 -3.55 0.73
CA SER A 33 3.05 -2.65 0.83
C SER A 33 2.68 -1.26 1.36
N GLU A 34 1.52 -0.72 0.97
CA GLU A 34 1.03 0.56 1.47
C GLU A 34 0.63 0.46 2.95
N LEU A 35 -0.04 -0.65 3.31
CA LEU A 35 -0.42 -0.93 4.68
C LEU A 35 0.78 -1.11 5.61
N LEU A 36 1.82 -1.84 5.19
CA LEU A 36 3.05 -2.01 5.96
C LEU A 36 3.81 -0.70 6.11
N LYS A 37 3.90 0.11 5.04
CA LYS A 37 4.56 1.41 5.07
C LYS A 37 3.89 2.35 6.07
N GLU A 38 2.57 2.51 5.97
CA GLU A 38 1.85 3.42 6.87
C GLU A 38 1.78 2.84 8.29
N GLY A 39 1.50 1.54 8.43
CA GLY A 39 1.37 0.86 9.72
C GLY A 39 2.64 0.79 10.56
N THR A 40 3.83 0.92 9.94
CA THR A 40 5.12 0.91 10.64
C THR A 40 5.79 2.28 10.75
N LYS A 41 5.20 3.32 10.17
CA LYS A 41 5.78 4.67 10.06
C LYS A 41 6.28 5.22 11.39
N GLU A 42 5.46 5.21 12.44
CA GLU A 42 5.87 5.74 13.75
C GLU A 42 7.03 4.96 14.38
N ALA A 43 7.06 3.64 14.20
CA ALA A 43 8.13 2.80 14.72
C ALA A 43 9.43 3.04 13.95
N HIS A 44 9.34 3.18 12.63
CA HIS A 44 10.45 3.56 11.77
C HIS A 44 11.01 4.93 12.18
N ASP A 45 10.16 5.94 12.34
CA ASP A 45 10.55 7.29 12.74
C ASP A 45 11.29 7.27 14.09
N ARG A 46 10.81 6.50 15.07
CA ARG A 46 11.51 6.33 16.36
C ARG A 46 12.86 5.64 16.21
N ALA A 47 12.94 4.58 15.41
CA ALA A 47 14.17 3.82 15.19
C ALA A 47 15.26 4.68 14.55
N GLU A 48 14.92 5.43 13.50
CA GLU A 48 15.83 6.35 12.82
C GLU A 48 16.30 7.49 13.73
N ASN A 49 15.43 7.94 14.64
CA ASN A 49 15.73 9.05 15.53
C ASN A 49 16.54 8.68 16.79
N THR A 50 16.94 7.42 16.94
CA THR A 50 17.85 7.02 18.02
C THR A 50 19.22 7.69 17.86
N GLN A 51 19.90 7.93 18.98
CA GLN A 51 21.22 8.57 18.97
C GLN A 51 22.23 7.75 18.16
N PHE A 52 22.19 6.42 18.28
CA PHE A 52 23.05 5.51 17.53
C PHE A 52 22.90 5.68 16.01
N VAL A 53 21.67 5.64 15.49
CA VAL A 53 21.42 5.76 14.04
C VAL A 53 21.80 7.14 13.53
N LYS A 54 21.48 8.20 14.28
CA LYS A 54 21.89 9.57 13.95
C LYS A 54 23.41 9.74 13.86
N ASP A 55 24.14 9.18 14.81
CA ASP A 55 25.61 9.25 14.81
C ASP A 55 26.20 8.39 13.69
N PHE A 56 25.62 7.23 13.41
CA PHE A 56 25.99 6.37 12.28
C PHE A 56 25.86 7.12 10.95
N LEU A 57 24.72 7.73 10.67
CA LEU A 57 24.45 8.44 9.40
C LEU A 57 25.34 9.68 9.20
N LYS A 58 25.76 10.32 10.30
CA LYS A 58 26.70 11.45 10.27
C LYS A 58 28.16 11.02 10.13
N GLY A 59 28.45 9.72 10.10
CA GLY A 59 29.82 9.18 10.07
C GLY A 59 30.54 9.22 11.43
N ASN A 60 29.84 9.54 12.51
CA ASN A 60 30.39 9.70 13.86
C ASN A 60 30.29 8.39 14.66
N ILE A 61 30.75 7.27 14.10
CA ILE A 61 30.68 5.96 14.76
C ILE A 61 32.02 5.46 15.29
N LYS A 62 32.00 4.96 16.53
CA LYS A 62 33.16 4.27 17.14
C LYS A 62 33.30 2.87 16.55
N LYS A 63 34.53 2.46 16.23
CA LYS A 63 34.85 1.12 15.70
C LYS A 63 34.22 -0.02 16.51
N GLU A 64 34.27 0.04 17.84
CA GLU A 64 33.70 -1.01 18.70
C GLU A 64 32.17 -1.09 18.61
N LEU A 65 31.48 0.05 18.49
CA LEU A 65 30.02 0.06 18.27
C LEU A 65 29.67 -0.50 16.89
N PHE A 66 30.46 -0.19 15.87
CA PHE A 66 30.26 -0.76 14.53
C PHE A 66 30.43 -2.28 14.55
N LYS A 67 31.49 -2.81 15.18
CA LYS A 67 31.69 -4.25 15.36
C LYS A 67 30.49 -4.90 16.05
N LEU A 68 30.01 -4.30 17.15
CA LEU A 68 28.85 -4.83 17.88
C LEU A 68 27.59 -4.86 17.01
N ALA A 69 27.31 -3.78 16.27
CA ALA A 69 26.17 -3.71 15.37
C ALA A 69 26.26 -4.77 14.26
N THR A 70 27.44 -4.93 13.63
CA THR A 70 27.65 -5.96 12.60
C THR A 70 27.51 -7.37 13.16
N THR A 71 28.01 -7.65 14.37
CA THR A 71 27.81 -8.95 15.03
C THR A 71 26.34 -9.20 15.33
N ALA A 72 25.60 -8.18 15.78
CA ALA A 72 24.16 -8.31 15.99
C ALA A 72 23.44 -8.64 14.67
N LEU A 73 23.78 -7.94 13.58
CA LEU A 73 23.23 -8.23 12.24
C LEU A 73 23.58 -9.65 11.78
N TYR A 74 24.81 -10.11 12.00
CA TYR A 74 25.19 -11.49 11.66
C TYR A 74 24.24 -12.51 12.29
N PHE A 75 23.98 -12.42 13.60
CA PHE A 75 23.09 -13.36 14.26
C PHE A 75 21.63 -13.18 13.85
N THR A 76 21.16 -11.93 13.67
CA THR A 76 19.80 -11.66 13.21
C THR A 76 19.54 -12.22 11.83
N TYR A 77 20.43 -11.97 10.87
CA TYR A 77 20.29 -12.47 9.50
C TYR A 77 20.49 -13.98 9.43
N SER A 78 21.42 -14.56 10.20
CA SER A 78 21.58 -16.02 10.25
C SER A 78 20.26 -16.70 10.63
N ALA A 79 19.60 -16.24 11.69
CA ALA A 79 18.31 -16.80 12.11
C ALA A 79 17.19 -16.53 11.09
N LEU A 80 17.13 -15.31 10.54
CA LEU A 80 16.14 -14.94 9.54
C LEU A 80 16.24 -15.82 8.28
N GLU A 81 17.44 -15.97 7.74
CA GLU A 81 17.71 -16.76 6.53
C GLU A 81 17.45 -18.25 6.77
N GLU A 82 17.78 -18.76 7.96
CA GLU A 82 17.49 -20.15 8.34
C GLU A 82 15.98 -20.44 8.38
N GLU A 83 15.18 -19.51 8.93
CA GLU A 83 13.71 -19.62 8.90
C GLU A 83 13.16 -19.44 7.48
N MET A 84 13.73 -18.54 6.68
CA MET A 84 13.32 -18.38 5.29
C MET A 84 13.55 -19.67 4.49
N ASP A 85 14.71 -20.32 4.65
CA ASP A 85 15.03 -21.59 4.00
C ASP A 85 14.13 -22.73 4.47
N ARG A 86 13.76 -22.76 5.76
CA ARG A 86 12.79 -23.71 6.30
C ARG A 86 11.40 -23.53 5.69
N ASN A 87 10.99 -22.29 5.46
CA ASN A 87 9.65 -21.93 5.02
C ASN A 87 9.51 -21.75 3.50
N LYS A 88 10.57 -21.94 2.72
CA LYS A 88 10.61 -21.67 1.27
C LYS A 88 9.49 -22.33 0.43
N ASP A 89 8.96 -23.46 0.89
CA ASP A 89 7.90 -24.21 0.20
C ASP A 89 6.50 -23.95 0.81
N HIS A 90 6.39 -23.03 1.78
CA HIS A 90 5.13 -22.65 2.40
C HIS A 90 4.33 -21.75 1.45
N PRO A 91 2.99 -21.92 1.30
CA PRO A 91 2.17 -21.14 0.37
C PRO A 91 2.08 -19.63 0.64
N ALA A 92 2.64 -19.18 1.77
CA ALA A 92 2.70 -17.77 2.16
C ALA A 92 4.14 -17.21 2.16
N PHE A 93 5.10 -18.00 1.66
CA PHE A 93 6.47 -17.56 1.45
C PHE A 93 6.58 -16.70 0.19
#